data_AF-A0A817H474-F1
#
_entry.id   AF-A0A817H474-F1
#
_cell.length_a   1.000
_cell.length_b   1.000
_cell.length_c   1.000
_cell.angle_alpha   90.00
_cell.angle_beta   90.00
_cell.angle_gamma   90.00
#
_symmetry.space_group_name_H-M   'P 1'
#
loop_
_entity.id
_entity.type
_entity.pdbx_description
1 polymer ?
#
loop_
_entity_poly.entity_id
_entity_poly.type
_entity_poly.pdbx_seq_one_letter_code
_entity_poly.pdbx_strand_id
1 'polypeptide(L)'
;MSLIDRFACSFGPTSLMWHLHKLKMIPWLILITTIITCLMSLHVPITFEVLPVIGCSSIIPVVGSVLYICMHGILTPTIMLILVLLTYRKVRQSRQRVGITTQMNINRSRNQFITMIFAQAFSTCFLALQWICVYIYFTLTFDNVKSAEKWIIDSFAIYFERSKISKETSTKTTESENKDINKEQIFIDLPFIRNETKILGEKVINLAKNIRPDLHIQPIPRPPPTISTFFPQKDKIGKNAQSNIVYMISCLECNESYLGKTIRQASRRYQGHGAPQQPKLPPISQIATSAVDNQQLRRYDHLRAKAKVNFFFQ
;
A
#
# COMPACT_ATOMS: atom_id res chain seq x y z
N MET A 1 -18.97 -16.05 -13.60
CA MET A 1 -20.07 -16.96 -13.20
C MET A 1 -20.02 -18.31 -13.91
N SER A 2 -19.61 -18.42 -15.19
CA SER A 2 -19.56 -19.71 -15.92
C SER A 2 -18.64 -20.78 -15.32
N LEU A 3 -17.58 -20.39 -14.60
CA LEU A 3 -16.71 -21.33 -13.88
C LEU A 3 -17.36 -21.91 -12.63
N ILE A 4 -18.18 -21.14 -11.91
CA ILE A 4 -18.83 -21.59 -10.67
C ILE A 4 -19.95 -22.59 -11.00
N ASP A 5 -20.70 -22.34 -12.08
CA ASP A 5 -21.73 -23.29 -12.57
C ASP A 5 -21.11 -24.59 -13.08
N ARG A 6 -19.97 -24.53 -13.80
CA ARG A 6 -19.23 -25.75 -14.19
C ARG A 6 -18.68 -26.51 -12.98
N PHE A 7 -18.19 -25.80 -11.96
CA PHE A 7 -17.75 -26.41 -10.71
C PHE A 7 -18.91 -27.06 -9.95
N ALA A 8 -20.08 -26.43 -9.88
CA ALA A 8 -21.25 -26.96 -9.18
C ALA A 8 -21.78 -28.28 -9.79
N CYS A 9 -21.71 -28.42 -11.12
CA CYS A 9 -22.10 -29.66 -11.81
C CYS A 9 -21.10 -30.82 -11.65
N SER A 10 -19.91 -30.55 -11.11
CA SER A 10 -18.85 -31.56 -10.95
C SER A 10 -18.93 -32.32 -9.62
N PHE A 11 -19.72 -31.82 -8.67
CA PHE A 11 -19.79 -32.41 -7.33
C PHE A 11 -20.88 -33.48 -7.24
N GLY A 12 -20.49 -34.66 -6.76
CA GLY A 12 -21.44 -35.75 -6.49
C GLY A 12 -22.50 -35.37 -5.45
N PRO A 13 -23.68 -36.02 -5.48
CA PRO A 13 -24.82 -35.73 -4.60
C PRO A 13 -24.55 -35.92 -3.10
N THR A 14 -23.43 -36.56 -2.74
CA THR A 14 -22.97 -36.76 -1.36
C THR A 14 -22.02 -35.66 -0.86
N SER A 15 -21.64 -34.70 -1.71
CA SER A 15 -20.71 -33.65 -1.31
C SER A 15 -21.32 -32.69 -0.28
N LEU A 16 -20.52 -32.28 0.70
CA LEU A 16 -20.90 -31.34 1.76
C LEU A 16 -21.36 -29.98 1.19
N MET A 17 -20.81 -29.59 0.02
CA MET A 17 -21.26 -28.43 -0.74
C MET A 17 -22.73 -28.55 -1.21
N TRP A 18 -23.19 -29.74 -1.60
CA TRP A 18 -24.58 -29.96 -2.00
C TRP A 18 -25.53 -29.77 -0.81
N HIS A 19 -25.13 -30.23 0.38
CA HIS A 19 -25.88 -30.03 1.62
C HIS A 19 -25.94 -28.55 2.04
N LEU A 20 -24.82 -27.83 1.92
CA LEU A 20 -24.76 -26.38 2.14
C LEU A 20 -25.65 -25.59 1.17
N HIS A 21 -25.80 -26.06 -0.07
CA HIS A 21 -26.68 -25.45 -1.07
C HIS A 21 -28.18 -25.74 -0.82
N LYS A 22 -28.49 -26.86 -0.16
CA LYS A 22 -29.86 -27.23 0.23
C LYS A 22 -30.36 -26.48 1.47
N LEU A 23 -29.44 -26.12 2.36
CA LEU A 23 -29.75 -25.25 3.48
C LEU A 23 -30.06 -23.85 2.92
N LYS A 24 -31.15 -23.22 3.39
CA LYS A 24 -31.51 -21.81 3.14
C LYS A 24 -30.46 -20.86 3.75
N MET A 25 -29.20 -21.01 3.36
CA MET A 25 -28.05 -20.29 3.90
C MET A 25 -27.89 -18.93 3.25
N ILE A 26 -28.36 -18.76 2.00
CA ILE A 26 -28.25 -17.47 1.28
C ILE A 26 -28.91 -16.33 2.07
N PRO A 27 -30.14 -16.45 2.61
CA PRO A 27 -30.72 -15.42 3.47
C PRO A 27 -29.90 -15.14 4.74
N TRP A 28 -29.35 -16.17 5.37
CA TRP A 28 -28.51 -16.04 6.56
C TRP A 28 -27.18 -15.35 6.26
N LEU A 29 -26.56 -15.66 5.12
CA LEU A 29 -25.30 -15.06 4.71
C LEU A 29 -25.50 -13.57 4.38
N ILE A 30 -26.62 -13.21 3.75
CA ILE A 30 -27.02 -11.81 3.53
C ILE A 30 -27.31 -11.09 4.84
N LEU A 31 -27.95 -11.77 5.81
CA LEU A 31 -28.19 -11.20 7.14
C LEU A 31 -26.87 -10.96 7.88
N ILE A 32 -25.96 -11.92 7.88
CA ILE A 32 -24.65 -11.82 8.53
C ILE A 32 -23.81 -10.71 7.91
N THR A 33 -23.73 -10.63 6.58
CA THR A 33 -22.98 -9.55 5.91
C THR A 33 -23.58 -8.19 6.26
N THR A 34 -24.91 -8.07 6.28
CA THR A 34 -25.60 -6.84 6.70
C THR A 34 -25.24 -6.43 8.14
N ILE A 35 -25.24 -7.39 9.08
CA ILE A 35 -24.86 -7.12 10.48
C ILE A 35 -23.40 -6.67 10.57
N ILE A 36 -22.48 -7.35 9.88
CA ILE A 36 -21.05 -7.00 9.88
C ILE A 36 -20.84 -5.60 9.29
N THR A 37 -21.50 -5.25 8.18
CA THR A 37 -21.40 -3.91 7.59
C THR A 37 -21.94 -2.83 8.53
N CYS A 38 -23.02 -3.11 9.24
CA CYS A 38 -23.58 -2.20 10.25
C CYS A 38 -22.60 -1.98 11.42
N LEU A 39 -22.01 -3.06 11.96
CA LEU A 39 -21.00 -2.99 13.03
C LEU A 39 -19.75 -2.19 12.61
N MET A 40 -19.26 -2.41 11.39
CA MET A 40 -18.10 -1.66 10.88
C MET A 40 -18.41 -0.17 10.67
N SER A 41 -19.66 0.17 10.35
CA SER A 41 -20.10 1.57 10.19
C SER A 41 -20.19 2.30 11.54
N LEU A 42 -20.49 1.57 12.63
CA LEU A 42 -20.49 2.10 14.00
C LEU A 42 -19.07 2.28 14.57
N HIS A 43 -18.09 1.53 14.06
CA HIS A 43 -16.73 1.60 14.58
C HIS A 43 -16.06 2.97 14.30
N VAL A 44 -16.35 3.57 13.14
CA VAL A 44 -15.76 4.85 12.70
C VAL A 44 -16.04 6.00 13.71
N PRO A 45 -17.30 6.31 14.06
CA PRO A 45 -17.58 7.38 15.03
C PRO A 45 -17.00 7.11 16.42
N ILE A 46 -17.02 5.85 16.87
CA ILE A 46 -16.44 5.47 18.17
C ILE A 46 -14.92 5.75 18.19
N THR A 47 -14.21 5.46 17.09
CA THR A 47 -12.78 5.76 17.00
C THR A 47 -12.47 7.25 16.89
N PHE A 48 -13.39 8.06 16.34
CA PHE A 48 -13.24 9.51 16.23
C PHE A 48 -13.39 10.22 17.59
N GLU A 49 -14.17 9.67 18.53
CA GLU A 49 -14.26 10.24 19.89
C GLU A 49 -13.04 9.91 20.76
N VAL A 50 -12.37 8.77 20.54
CA VAL A 50 -11.31 8.28 21.43
C VAL A 50 -9.93 8.87 21.10
N LEU A 51 -9.69 9.32 19.87
CA LEU A 51 -8.49 10.08 19.52
C LEU A 51 -8.86 11.53 19.19
N PRO A 52 -8.60 12.50 20.08
CA PRO A 52 -8.63 13.91 19.72
C PRO A 52 -7.44 14.19 18.81
N VAL A 53 -7.60 13.89 17.52
CA VAL A 53 -6.66 14.31 16.50
C VAL A 53 -6.76 15.82 16.38
N ILE A 54 -5.64 16.49 16.64
CA ILE A 54 -5.45 17.93 16.55
C ILE A 54 -5.65 18.33 15.08
N GLY A 55 -6.86 18.74 14.71
CA GLY A 55 -7.16 19.16 13.34
C GLY A 55 -8.64 19.42 13.10
N CYS A 56 -9.01 20.70 13.09
CA CYS A 56 -10.31 21.24 12.66
C CYS A 56 -11.56 20.61 13.28
N SER A 57 -12.06 21.22 14.36
CA SER A 57 -13.42 21.01 14.85
C SER A 57 -14.42 21.47 13.77
N SER A 58 -15.04 20.53 13.06
CA SER A 58 -16.31 20.80 12.39
C SER A 58 -17.30 21.31 13.44
N ILE A 59 -18.17 22.26 13.09
CA ILE A 59 -19.07 22.92 14.05
C ILE A 59 -20.12 21.92 14.58
N ILE A 60 -20.37 20.79 13.89
CA ILE A 60 -21.22 19.71 14.40
C ILE A 60 -20.74 18.33 13.88
N PRO A 61 -19.67 17.76 14.45
CA PRO A 61 -19.13 16.46 13.99
C PRO A 61 -20.16 15.34 14.17
N VAL A 62 -21.02 15.47 15.19
CA VAL A 62 -22.10 14.54 15.51
C VAL A 62 -23.08 14.38 14.35
N VAL A 63 -23.47 15.46 13.67
CA VAL A 63 -24.44 15.40 12.56
C VAL A 63 -23.81 14.69 11.36
N GLY A 64 -22.53 14.93 11.07
CA GLY A 64 -21.81 14.22 10.01
C GLY A 64 -21.71 12.73 10.27
N SER A 65 -21.37 12.33 11.50
CA SER A 65 -21.30 10.94 11.91
C SER A 65 -22.66 10.24 11.86
N VAL A 66 -23.72 10.88 12.37
CA VAL A 66 -25.09 10.33 12.35
C VAL A 66 -25.57 10.18 10.91
N LEU A 67 -25.35 11.17 10.05
CA LEU A 67 -25.74 11.09 8.64
C LEU A 67 -24.98 9.96 7.92
N TYR A 68 -23.68 9.82 8.20
CA TYR A 68 -22.85 8.74 7.63
C TYR A 68 -23.36 7.35 8.05
N ILE A 69 -23.67 7.16 9.34
CA ILE A 69 -24.24 5.91 9.85
C ILE A 69 -25.60 5.62 9.19
N CYS A 70 -26.48 6.61 9.06
CA CYS A 70 -27.78 6.43 8.42
C CYS A 70 -27.66 6.03 6.94
N MET A 71 -26.78 6.70 6.18
CA MET A 71 -26.63 6.46 4.74
C MET A 71 -25.88 5.16 4.43
N HIS A 72 -24.78 4.88 5.13
CA HIS A 72 -23.96 3.70 4.86
C HIS A 72 -24.36 2.48 5.70
N GLY A 73 -24.71 2.68 6.97
CA GLY A 73 -25.04 1.59 7.89
C GLY A 73 -26.46 1.04 7.71
N ILE A 74 -27.44 1.88 7.35
CA ILE A 74 -28.86 1.47 7.30
C ILE A 74 -29.40 1.46 5.87
N LEU A 75 -29.27 2.56 5.13
CA LEU A 75 -29.90 2.70 3.82
C LEU A 75 -29.33 1.70 2.80
N THR A 76 -28.00 1.58 2.76
CA THR A 76 -27.29 0.66 1.85
C THR A 76 -27.74 -0.80 1.98
N PRO A 77 -27.68 -1.45 3.17
CA PRO A 77 -28.13 -2.83 3.31
C PRO A 77 -29.64 -2.99 3.10
N THR A 78 -30.45 -1.99 3.46
CA THR A 78 -31.90 -2.01 3.23
C THR A 78 -32.22 -2.07 1.74
N ILE A 79 -31.55 -1.25 0.91
CA ILE A 79 -31.70 -1.29 -0.55
C ILE A 79 -31.26 -2.65 -1.10
N MET A 80 -30.12 -3.18 -0.63
CA MET A 80 -29.63 -4.49 -1.05
C MET A 80 -30.62 -5.61 -0.71
N LEU A 81 -31.20 -5.59 0.50
CA LEU A 81 -32.19 -6.55 0.95
C LEU A 81 -33.47 -6.49 0.09
N ILE A 82 -33.97 -5.28 -0.22
CA ILE A 82 -35.13 -5.08 -1.10
C ILE A 82 -34.87 -5.71 -2.48
N LEU A 83 -33.70 -5.46 -3.07
CA LEU A 83 -33.34 -6.00 -4.38
C LEU A 83 -33.23 -7.53 -4.37
N VAL A 84 -32.65 -8.11 -3.31
CA VAL A 84 -32.61 -9.57 -3.12
C VAL A 84 -34.03 -10.13 -3.02
N LEU A 85 -34.91 -9.50 -2.23
CA LEU A 85 -36.30 -9.95 -2.06
C LEU A 85 -37.10 -9.85 -3.36
N LEU A 86 -36.92 -8.79 -4.14
CA LEU A 86 -37.54 -8.63 -5.46
C LEU A 86 -37.05 -9.69 -6.45
N THR A 87 -35.74 -9.96 -6.45
CA THR A 87 -35.14 -11.01 -7.29
C THR A 87 -35.67 -12.39 -6.89
N TYR A 88 -35.74 -12.68 -5.59
CA TYR A 88 -36.28 -13.92 -5.06
C TYR A 88 -37.77 -14.11 -5.42
N ARG A 89 -38.59 -13.06 -5.30
CA ARG A 89 -40.01 -13.09 -5.70
C ARG A 89 -40.17 -13.43 -7.17
N LYS A 90 -39.40 -12.78 -8.08
CA LYS A 90 -39.45 -13.08 -9.52
C LYS A 90 -39.03 -14.52 -9.84
N VAL A 91 -37.98 -15.03 -9.19
CA VAL A 91 -37.53 -16.42 -9.37
C VAL A 91 -38.59 -17.42 -8.89
N ARG A 92 -39.21 -17.17 -7.73
CA ARG A 92 -40.28 -18.03 -7.20
C ARG A 92 -41.51 -18.06 -8.12
N GLN A 93 -41.95 -16.90 -8.62
CA GLN A 93 -43.06 -16.81 -9.58
C GLN A 93 -42.74 -17.51 -10.90
N SER A 94 -41.48 -17.48 -11.35
CA SER A 94 -41.06 -18.26 -12.51
C SER A 94 -41.24 -19.76 -12.23
N ARG A 95 -40.74 -20.26 -11.09
CA ARG A 95 -40.82 -21.69 -10.75
C ARG A 95 -42.25 -22.24 -10.68
N GLN A 96 -43.21 -21.46 -10.18
CA GLN A 96 -44.63 -21.89 -10.11
C GLN A 96 -45.27 -22.09 -11.48
N ARG A 97 -44.76 -21.46 -12.56
CA ARG A 97 -45.27 -21.64 -13.93
C ARG A 97 -44.65 -22.83 -14.68
N VAL A 98 -43.69 -23.56 -14.08
CA VAL A 98 -43.00 -24.68 -14.76
C VAL A 98 -43.79 -25.99 -14.63
N GLY A 99 -44.66 -26.13 -13.64
CA GLY A 99 -45.30 -27.40 -13.31
C GLY A 99 -46.35 -27.92 -14.31
N ILE A 100 -46.62 -27.22 -15.41
CA ILE A 100 -47.79 -27.52 -16.27
C ILE A 100 -47.44 -27.87 -17.73
N THR A 101 -46.25 -27.59 -18.27
CA THR A 101 -45.98 -27.88 -19.70
C THR A 101 -44.50 -28.11 -20.03
N THR A 102 -44.20 -29.32 -20.49
CA THR A 102 -42.86 -29.90 -20.68
C THR A 102 -42.09 -29.46 -21.94
N GLN A 103 -42.55 -28.46 -22.70
CA GLN A 103 -41.93 -28.11 -24.00
C GLN A 103 -41.34 -26.69 -24.14
N MET A 104 -41.50 -25.78 -23.15
CA MET A 104 -40.97 -24.40 -23.25
C MET A 104 -39.61 -24.17 -22.57
N ASN A 105 -38.62 -25.04 -22.85
CA ASN A 105 -37.36 -25.07 -22.11
C ASN A 105 -36.26 -24.10 -22.65
N ILE A 106 -36.31 -23.69 -23.92
CA ILE A 106 -35.19 -22.95 -24.56
C ILE A 106 -35.27 -21.42 -24.38
N ASN A 107 -36.44 -20.79 -24.51
CA ASN A 107 -36.57 -19.34 -24.31
C ASN A 107 -36.46 -18.92 -22.83
N ARG A 108 -36.52 -19.88 -21.91
CA ARG A 108 -36.52 -19.66 -20.46
C ARG A 108 -35.11 -19.44 -19.90
N SER A 109 -34.10 -20.12 -20.42
CA SER A 109 -32.70 -19.94 -20.00
C SER A 109 -32.21 -18.54 -20.35
N ARG A 110 -32.65 -17.98 -21.49
CA ARG A 110 -32.31 -16.62 -21.92
C ARG A 110 -32.82 -15.56 -20.94
N ASN A 111 -34.06 -15.67 -20.45
CA ASN A 111 -34.60 -14.69 -19.50
C ASN A 111 -33.95 -14.77 -18.12
N GLN A 112 -33.58 -15.96 -17.64
CA GLN A 112 -32.84 -16.10 -16.39
C GLN A 112 -31.41 -15.54 -16.50
N PHE A 113 -30.75 -15.78 -17.63
CA PHE A 113 -29.43 -15.21 -17.90
C PHE A 113 -29.46 -13.68 -17.96
N ILE A 114 -30.47 -13.10 -18.60
CA ILE A 114 -30.66 -11.64 -18.67
C ILE A 114 -30.87 -11.07 -17.26
N THR A 115 -31.73 -11.66 -16.42
CA THR A 115 -31.92 -11.16 -15.05
C THR A 115 -30.67 -11.26 -14.18
N MET A 116 -29.82 -12.27 -14.41
CA MET A 116 -28.56 -12.43 -13.70
C MET A 116 -27.54 -11.37 -14.12
N ILE A 117 -27.47 -11.06 -15.42
CA ILE A 117 -26.63 -9.97 -15.95
C ILE A 117 -27.07 -8.63 -15.36
N PHE A 118 -28.37 -8.32 -15.35
CA PHE A 118 -28.87 -7.06 -14.80
C PHE A 118 -28.58 -6.93 -13.30
N ALA A 119 -28.74 -8.00 -12.51
CA ALA A 119 -28.41 -7.99 -11.09
C ALA A 119 -26.92 -7.74 -10.85
N GLN A 120 -26.06 -8.38 -11.66
CA GLN A 120 -24.61 -8.21 -11.55
C GLN A 120 -24.16 -6.82 -11.99
N ALA A 121 -24.69 -6.30 -13.09
CA ALA A 121 -24.42 -4.94 -13.57
C ALA A 121 -24.88 -3.88 -12.56
N PHE A 122 -26.05 -4.09 -11.96
CA PHE A 122 -26.57 -3.20 -10.92
C PHE A 122 -25.68 -3.21 -9.67
N SER A 123 -25.26 -4.39 -9.20
CA SER A 123 -24.35 -4.52 -8.06
C SER A 123 -23.00 -3.84 -8.31
N THR A 124 -22.43 -3.99 -9.51
CA THR A 124 -21.15 -3.34 -9.85
C THR A 124 -21.28 -1.82 -9.98
N CYS A 125 -22.39 -1.35 -10.57
CA CYS A 125 -22.67 0.08 -10.71
C CYS A 125 -22.86 0.74 -9.33
N PHE A 126 -23.57 0.06 -8.43
CA PHE A 126 -23.80 0.55 -7.07
C PHE A 126 -22.50 0.63 -6.26
N LEU A 127 -21.64 -0.39 -6.32
CA LEU A 127 -20.32 -0.35 -5.68
C LEU A 127 -19.45 0.78 -6.27
N ALA A 128 -19.47 0.98 -7.58
CA ALA A 128 -18.75 2.08 -8.22
C ALA A 128 -19.26 3.46 -7.74
N LEU A 129 -20.58 3.63 -7.60
CA LEU A 129 -21.18 4.86 -7.09
C LEU A 129 -20.76 5.13 -5.64
N GLN A 130 -20.70 4.09 -4.80
CA GLN A 130 -20.20 4.21 -3.43
C GLN A 130 -18.73 4.67 -3.39
N TRP A 131 -17.87 4.11 -4.24
CA TRP A 131 -16.48 4.55 -4.36
C TRP A 131 -16.36 6.00 -4.84
N ILE A 132 -17.21 6.43 -5.78
CA ILE A 132 -17.25 7.83 -6.24
C ILE A 132 -17.69 8.76 -5.11
N CYS A 133 -18.73 8.41 -4.33
CA CYS A 133 -19.17 9.21 -3.20
C CYS A 133 -18.10 9.32 -2.11
N VAL A 134 -17.42 8.21 -1.78
CA VAL A 134 -16.30 8.20 -0.83
C VAL A 134 -15.13 9.04 -1.35
N TYR A 135 -14.81 8.95 -2.64
CA TYR A 135 -13.77 9.76 -3.27
C TYR A 135 -14.12 11.26 -3.24
N ILE A 136 -15.36 11.64 -3.57
CA ILE A 136 -15.81 13.04 -3.52
C ILE A 136 -15.75 13.57 -2.08
N TYR A 137 -16.25 12.79 -1.11
CA TYR A 137 -16.15 13.15 0.30
C TYR A 137 -14.70 13.35 0.73
N PHE A 138 -13.82 12.41 0.35
CA PHE A 138 -12.38 12.48 0.61
C PHE A 138 -11.77 13.75 0.01
N THR A 139 -12.01 14.04 -1.27
CA THR A 139 -11.49 15.26 -1.92
C THR A 139 -11.99 16.53 -1.24
N LEU A 140 -13.26 16.59 -0.85
CA LEU A 140 -13.81 17.75 -0.14
C LEU A 140 -13.20 17.91 1.26
N THR A 141 -12.97 16.83 2.00
CA THR A 141 -12.22 16.90 3.26
C THR A 141 -10.76 17.30 3.06
N PHE A 142 -10.10 16.85 1.99
CA PHE A 142 -8.70 17.20 1.71
C PHE A 142 -8.53 18.65 1.26
N ASP A 143 -9.47 19.20 0.50
CA ASP A 143 -9.44 20.62 0.14
C ASP A 143 -9.61 21.52 1.37
N ASN A 144 -10.41 21.09 2.35
CA ASN A 144 -10.49 21.76 3.65
C ASN A 144 -9.18 21.65 4.46
N VAL A 145 -8.44 20.53 4.35
CA VAL A 145 -7.12 20.37 4.99
C VAL A 145 -6.05 21.26 4.33
N LYS A 146 -6.04 21.40 2.99
CA LYS A 146 -5.14 22.34 2.30
C LYS A 146 -5.40 23.80 2.70
N SER A 147 -6.66 24.15 2.92
CA SER A 147 -7.04 25.47 3.44
C SER A 147 -6.52 25.65 4.89
N ALA A 148 -6.57 24.60 5.71
CA ALA A 148 -6.00 24.61 7.06
C ALA A 148 -4.46 24.69 7.08
N GLU A 149 -3.76 24.02 6.15
CA GLU A 149 -2.30 24.17 6.02
C GLU A 149 -1.88 25.61 5.75
N LYS A 150 -2.61 26.32 4.88
CA LYS A 150 -2.37 27.74 4.62
C LYS A 150 -2.55 28.59 5.88
N TRP A 151 -3.61 28.32 6.66
CA TRP A 151 -3.89 29.05 7.89
C TRP A 151 -2.86 28.77 9.01
N ILE A 152 -2.34 27.54 9.08
CA ILE A 152 -1.26 27.17 10.01
C ILE A 152 0.05 27.87 9.62
N ILE A 153 0.39 27.92 8.33
CA ILE A 153 1.59 28.62 7.84
C ILE A 153 1.48 30.13 8.11
N ASP A 154 0.33 30.74 7.82
CA ASP A 154 0.10 32.16 8.10
C ASP A 154 0.14 32.46 9.61
N SER A 155 -0.40 31.56 10.44
CA SER A 155 -0.35 31.69 11.91
C SER A 155 1.07 31.53 12.46
N PHE A 156 1.86 30.60 11.92
CA PHE A 156 3.26 30.43 12.29
C PHE A 156 4.12 31.63 11.86
N ALA A 157 3.86 32.20 10.67
CA ALA A 157 4.53 33.40 10.21
C ALA A 157 4.27 34.59 11.16
N ILE A 158 3.01 34.80 11.56
CA ILE A 158 2.63 35.86 12.52
C ILE A 158 3.31 35.66 13.89
N TYR A 159 3.35 34.41 14.39
CA TYR A 159 4.01 34.11 15.67
C TYR A 159 5.53 34.37 15.61
N PHE A 160 6.17 34.00 14.49
CA PHE A 160 7.60 34.20 14.28
C PHE A 160 7.95 35.69 14.17
N GLU A 161 7.14 36.48 13.46
CA GLU A 161 7.27 37.94 13.36
C GLU A 161 7.23 38.61 14.74
N ARG A 162 6.31 38.17 15.62
CA ARG A 162 6.20 38.67 17.00
C ARG A 162 7.41 38.36 17.86
N SER A 163 8.02 37.18 17.65
CA SER A 163 9.23 36.78 18.38
C SER A 163 10.47 37.62 18.01
N LYS A 164 10.49 38.17 16.79
CA LYS A 164 11.58 39.03 16.29
C LYS A 164 11.57 40.41 16.97
N ILE A 165 10.39 41.00 17.15
CA ILE A 165 10.20 42.30 17.81
C ILE A 165 10.62 42.25 19.29
N SER A 166 10.37 41.12 19.97
CA SER A 166 10.73 40.96 21.39
C SER A 166 12.24 40.85 21.64
N LYS A 167 13.05 40.48 20.65
CA LYS A 167 14.51 40.31 20.83
C LYS A 167 15.29 41.57 20.47
N GLU A 168 14.77 42.43 19.60
CA GLU A 168 15.41 43.72 19.28
C GLU A 168 15.35 44.74 20.44
N THR A 169 14.53 44.49 21.46
CA THR A 169 14.46 45.36 22.66
C THR A 169 15.51 45.03 23.72
N SER A 170 16.22 43.90 23.64
CA SER A 170 17.13 43.46 24.72
C SER A 170 18.63 43.39 24.37
N THR A 171 19.04 43.73 23.15
CA THR A 171 20.46 43.63 22.75
C THR A 171 20.98 44.94 22.18
N LYS A 172 21.13 45.93 23.06
CA LYS A 172 22.12 47.00 22.91
C LYS A 172 23.03 47.00 24.13
N THR A 173 23.97 46.06 24.22
CA THR A 173 25.27 46.33 24.85
C THR A 173 26.34 45.35 24.33
N THR A 174 27.41 45.98 23.83
CA THR A 174 28.82 45.56 23.74
C THR A 174 29.31 44.60 22.65
N GLU A 175 30.33 45.13 21.96
CA GLU A 175 31.14 44.58 20.88
C GLU A 175 32.27 43.62 21.36
N SER A 176 32.68 42.80 20.39
CA SER A 176 34.00 42.21 20.11
C SER A 176 34.75 41.42 21.20
N GLU A 177 35.03 40.14 20.94
CA GLU A 177 36.32 39.71 20.36
C GLU A 177 36.40 38.18 20.15
N ASN A 178 37.17 37.80 19.13
CA ASN A 178 37.48 36.47 18.60
C ASN A 178 37.38 35.29 19.59
N LYS A 179 36.40 34.41 19.36
CA LYS A 179 36.42 33.02 19.81
C LYS A 179 35.94 32.16 18.65
N ASP A 180 36.51 30.96 18.50
CA ASP A 180 35.91 29.86 17.75
C ASP A 180 34.45 29.75 18.21
N ILE A 181 33.54 30.33 17.41
CA ILE A 181 32.14 30.45 17.78
C ILE A 181 31.60 29.04 17.67
N ASN A 182 31.43 28.40 18.82
CA ASN A 182 30.73 27.14 18.94
C ASN A 182 29.28 27.42 18.48
N LYS A 183 29.03 27.24 17.18
CA LYS A 183 27.76 27.59 16.55
C LYS A 183 26.66 26.81 17.24
N GLU A 184 25.66 27.50 17.76
CA GLU A 184 24.51 26.85 18.36
C GLU A 184 23.87 25.92 17.31
N GLN A 185 23.79 24.64 17.63
CA GLN A 185 23.21 23.62 16.75
C GLN A 185 21.77 23.35 17.18
N ILE A 186 20.83 23.50 16.24
CA ILE A 186 19.41 23.22 16.46
C ILE A 186 18.98 22.08 15.55
N PHE A 187 18.37 21.06 16.14
CA PHE A 187 17.79 19.94 15.42
C PHE A 187 16.31 20.19 15.16
N ILE A 188 15.89 20.03 13.90
CA ILE A 188 14.48 20.18 13.50
C ILE A 188 13.98 18.81 13.05
N ASP A 189 13.02 18.24 13.77
CA ASP A 189 12.34 17.02 13.35
C ASP A 189 11.38 17.31 12.18
N LEU A 190 11.59 16.63 11.05
CA LEU A 190 10.76 16.75 9.85
C LEU A 190 10.04 15.42 9.56
N PRO A 191 8.74 15.43 9.22
CA PRO A 191 8.08 14.23 8.76
C PRO A 191 8.73 13.73 7.46
N PHE A 192 9.06 12.43 7.40
CA PHE A 192 9.70 11.81 6.24
C PHE A 192 8.69 11.47 5.14
N ILE A 193 8.71 12.30 4.10
CA ILE A 193 8.01 12.21 2.83
C ILE A 193 9.12 12.10 1.77
N ARG A 194 9.72 10.90 1.66
CA ARG A 194 10.63 10.50 0.58
C ARG A 194 11.63 11.58 0.12
N ASN A 195 11.49 12.07 -1.12
CA ASN A 195 12.41 13.02 -1.73
C ASN A 195 12.04 14.46 -1.40
N GLU A 196 10.76 14.69 -1.13
CA GLU A 196 10.17 15.97 -0.79
C GLU A 196 10.75 16.51 0.52
N THR A 197 10.95 15.65 1.52
CA THR A 197 11.60 16.03 2.78
C THR A 197 13.05 16.45 2.60
N LYS A 198 13.77 15.88 1.62
CA LYS A 198 15.14 16.31 1.31
C LYS A 198 15.15 17.72 0.74
N ILE A 199 14.29 17.97 -0.25
CA ILE A 199 14.13 19.30 -0.86
C ILE A 199 13.71 20.33 0.19
N LEU A 200 12.78 19.96 1.07
CA LEU A 200 12.33 20.82 2.17
C LEU A 200 13.46 21.11 3.16
N GLY A 201 14.21 20.08 3.57
CA GLY A 201 15.35 20.23 4.46
C GLY A 201 16.42 21.17 3.89
N GLU A 202 16.74 21.05 2.59
CA GLU A 202 17.66 21.95 1.90
C GLU A 202 17.14 23.40 1.86
N LYS A 203 15.85 23.59 1.56
CA LYS A 203 15.22 24.92 1.59
C LYS A 203 15.27 25.55 2.98
N VAL A 204 15.00 24.77 4.04
CA VAL A 204 15.07 25.23 5.43
C VAL A 204 16.50 25.60 5.81
N ILE A 205 17.50 24.79 5.44
CA ILE A 205 18.92 25.12 5.68
C ILE A 205 19.32 26.41 4.96
N ASN A 206 18.93 26.58 3.70
CA ASN A 206 19.27 27.78 2.93
C ASN A 206 18.58 29.03 3.50
N LEU A 207 17.31 28.91 3.88
CA LEU A 207 16.57 29.99 4.53
C LEU A 207 17.19 30.36 5.89
N ALA A 208 17.60 29.36 6.68
CA ALA A 208 18.26 29.58 7.94
C ALA A 208 19.60 30.30 7.79
N LYS A 209 20.43 29.89 6.82
CA LYS A 209 21.71 30.56 6.51
C LYS A 209 21.53 32.02 6.12
N ASN A 210 20.45 32.34 5.41
CA ASN A 210 20.15 33.72 4.99
C ASN A 210 19.69 34.60 6.16
N ILE A 211 18.99 34.03 7.15
CA ILE A 211 18.43 34.79 8.28
C ILE A 211 19.41 34.84 9.47
N ARG A 212 20.06 33.72 9.81
CA ARG A 212 20.96 33.53 10.96
C ARG A 212 22.14 32.61 10.60
N PRO A 213 23.24 33.16 10.06
CA PRO A 213 24.42 32.36 9.66
C PRO A 213 25.23 31.84 10.84
N ASP A 214 25.00 32.39 12.04
CA ASP A 214 25.56 31.95 13.32
C ASP A 214 24.97 30.60 13.79
N LEU A 215 23.77 30.25 13.32
CA LEU A 215 23.04 29.07 13.72
C LEU A 215 23.25 27.89 12.78
N HIS A 216 23.58 26.71 13.32
CA HIS A 216 23.66 25.48 12.55
C HIS A 216 22.36 24.66 12.68
N ILE A 217 21.48 24.80 11.69
CA ILE A 217 20.24 24.01 11.65
C ILE A 217 20.47 22.66 10.97
N GLN A 218 20.12 21.57 11.66
CA GLN A 218 20.17 20.22 11.12
C GLN A 218 18.76 19.58 11.08
N PRO A 219 18.17 19.41 9.88
CA PRO A 219 16.92 18.68 9.72
C PRO A 219 17.09 17.17 9.97
N ILE A 220 16.27 16.58 10.83
CA ILE A 220 16.23 15.13 11.11
C ILE A 220 14.89 14.55 10.62
N PRO A 221 14.89 13.65 9.62
CA PRO A 221 13.66 13.00 9.17
C PRO A 221 13.11 12.00 10.21
N ARG A 222 11.78 12.01 10.40
CA ARG A 222 11.00 11.12 11.28
C ARG A 222 9.86 10.45 10.49
N PRO A 223 9.77 9.11 10.45
CA PRO A 223 10.66 8.15 11.11
C PRO A 223 12.09 8.18 10.52
N PRO A 224 13.10 7.80 11.31
CA PRO A 224 14.47 7.72 10.80
C PRO A 224 14.52 6.76 9.61
N PRO A 225 15.36 7.06 8.60
CA PRO A 225 15.52 6.20 7.43
C PRO A 225 15.87 4.78 7.87
N THR A 226 15.19 3.80 7.29
CA THR A 226 15.43 2.39 7.58
C THR A 226 16.86 2.00 7.17
N ILE A 227 17.43 0.96 7.79
CA ILE A 227 18.73 0.38 7.38
C ILE A 227 18.79 0.11 5.87
N SER A 228 17.68 -0.30 5.26
CA SER A 228 17.58 -0.51 3.80
C SER A 228 17.83 0.73 2.94
N THR A 229 17.71 1.93 3.53
CA THR A 229 18.00 3.21 2.86
C THR A 229 19.51 3.45 2.76
N PHE A 230 20.28 2.96 3.73
CA PHE A 230 21.74 3.07 3.77
C PHE A 230 22.44 1.88 3.13
N PHE A 231 21.84 0.69 3.27
CA PHE A 231 22.35 -0.55 2.74
C PHE A 231 21.37 -1.06 1.69
N PRO A 232 21.73 -1.02 0.39
CA PRO A 232 20.90 -1.65 -0.62
C PRO A 232 20.71 -3.12 -0.23
N GLN A 233 19.45 -3.57 -0.18
CA GLN A 233 19.10 -4.89 0.34
C GLN A 233 19.80 -6.04 -0.40
N LYS A 234 20.29 -5.79 -1.63
CA LYS A 234 21.08 -6.71 -2.45
C LYS A 234 22.07 -5.93 -3.32
N ASP A 235 23.20 -6.56 -3.64
CA ASP A 235 24.13 -6.05 -4.65
C ASP A 235 23.43 -5.94 -6.01
N LYS A 236 23.75 -4.88 -6.75
CA LYS A 236 23.24 -4.71 -8.12
C LYS A 236 23.75 -5.87 -8.97
N ILE A 237 22.83 -6.72 -9.41
CA ILE A 237 23.14 -7.81 -10.34
C ILE A 237 23.55 -7.19 -11.68
N GLY A 238 24.76 -7.52 -12.15
CA GLY A 238 25.27 -7.06 -13.43
C GLY A 238 24.35 -7.48 -14.59
N LYS A 239 24.26 -6.65 -15.64
CA LYS A 239 23.31 -6.81 -16.77
C LYS A 239 23.31 -8.23 -17.36
N ASN A 240 24.47 -8.86 -17.47
CA ASN A 240 24.63 -10.21 -18.02
C ASN A 240 24.07 -11.33 -17.11
N ALA A 241 24.00 -11.09 -15.81
CA ALA A 241 23.49 -12.04 -14.81
C ALA A 241 22.00 -11.81 -14.49
N GLN A 242 21.38 -10.76 -15.05
CA GLN A 242 19.96 -10.49 -14.86
C GLN A 242 19.10 -11.53 -15.57
N SER A 243 17.98 -11.88 -14.96
CA SER A 243 16.96 -12.80 -15.47
C SER A 243 15.60 -12.11 -15.49
N ASN A 244 14.64 -12.63 -16.25
CA ASN A 244 13.32 -12.04 -16.42
C ASN A 244 13.36 -10.61 -16.98
N ILE A 245 14.22 -10.39 -17.99
CA ILE A 245 14.38 -9.10 -18.66
C ILE A 245 13.84 -9.15 -20.09
N VAL A 246 13.45 -7.99 -20.59
CA VAL A 246 13.26 -7.73 -22.03
C VAL A 246 14.57 -7.17 -22.57
N TYR A 247 15.03 -7.70 -23.70
CA TYR A 247 16.30 -7.33 -24.31
C TYR A 247 16.13 -7.08 -25.81
N MET A 248 17.08 -6.34 -26.38
CA MET A 248 17.17 -6.03 -27.81
C MET A 248 18.52 -6.51 -28.34
N ILE A 249 18.53 -7.21 -29.47
CA ILE A 249 19.73 -7.57 -30.22
C ILE A 249 19.67 -6.84 -31.55
N SER A 250 20.59 -5.91 -31.79
CA SER A 250 20.69 -5.19 -33.06
C SER A 250 21.64 -5.92 -34.00
N CYS A 251 21.23 -6.08 -35.26
CA CYS A 251 22.08 -6.61 -36.31
C CYS A 251 23.01 -5.51 -36.83
N LEU A 252 24.31 -5.79 -36.94
CA LEU A 252 25.30 -4.85 -37.45
C LEU A 252 25.21 -4.66 -38.97
N GLU A 253 24.73 -5.68 -39.70
CA GLU A 253 24.78 -5.71 -41.16
C GLU A 253 23.51 -5.15 -41.82
N CYS A 254 22.34 -5.26 -41.18
CA CYS A 254 21.06 -4.91 -41.82
C CYS A 254 20.19 -3.90 -41.06
N ASN A 255 20.70 -3.23 -40.01
CA ASN A 255 19.94 -2.27 -39.19
C ASN A 255 18.62 -2.81 -38.57
N GLU A 256 18.37 -4.11 -38.67
CA GLU A 256 17.24 -4.77 -38.05
C GLU A 256 17.52 -5.05 -36.57
N SER A 257 16.46 -5.14 -35.76
CA SER A 257 16.59 -5.45 -34.34
C SER A 257 15.60 -6.53 -33.89
N TYR A 258 16.09 -7.44 -33.05
CA TYR A 258 15.30 -8.49 -32.43
C TYR A 258 14.98 -8.12 -30.98
N LEU A 259 13.70 -7.99 -30.65
CA LEU A 259 13.21 -7.79 -29.29
C LEU A 259 12.73 -9.12 -28.70
N GLY A 260 13.25 -9.49 -27.53
CA GLY A 260 12.93 -10.75 -26.88
C GLY A 260 12.75 -10.62 -25.37
N LYS A 261 12.07 -11.59 -24.76
CA LYS A 261 11.97 -11.75 -23.30
C LYS A 261 12.64 -13.05 -22.86
N THR A 262 13.35 -13.04 -21.73
CA THR A 262 14.00 -14.26 -21.20
C THR A 262 13.82 -14.40 -19.70
N ILE A 263 13.42 -15.61 -19.28
CA ILE A 263 13.40 -16.01 -17.86
C ILE A 263 14.80 -16.48 -17.40
N ARG A 264 15.65 -16.92 -18.33
CA ARG A 264 17.05 -17.31 -18.07
C ARG A 264 17.95 -16.07 -17.93
N GLN A 265 19.14 -16.24 -17.36
CA GLN A 265 20.19 -15.21 -17.34
C GLN A 265 20.47 -14.67 -18.75
N ALA A 266 20.64 -13.35 -18.86
CA ALA A 266 20.86 -12.65 -20.12
C ALA A 266 22.06 -13.21 -20.90
N SER A 267 23.18 -13.51 -20.22
CA SER A 267 24.37 -14.12 -20.83
C SER A 267 24.07 -15.43 -21.54
N ARG A 268 23.35 -16.34 -20.89
CA ARG A 268 22.94 -17.62 -21.50
C ARG A 268 21.99 -17.41 -22.66
N ARG A 269 21.14 -16.38 -22.60
CA ARG A 269 20.22 -16.06 -23.69
C ARG A 269 20.99 -15.53 -24.91
N TYR A 270 21.95 -14.63 -24.71
CA TYR A 270 22.77 -14.10 -25.79
C TYR A 270 23.65 -15.18 -26.42
N GLN A 271 24.17 -16.13 -25.65
CA GLN A 271 24.89 -17.29 -26.19
C GLN A 271 24.02 -18.14 -27.12
N GLY A 272 22.71 -18.27 -26.82
CA GLY A 272 21.76 -18.93 -27.73
C GLY A 272 21.52 -18.18 -29.04
N HIS A 273 21.87 -16.89 -29.10
CA HIS A 273 21.86 -16.05 -30.31
C HIS A 273 23.27 -15.89 -30.91
N GLY A 274 24.23 -16.74 -30.53
CA GLY A 274 25.58 -16.75 -31.10
C GLY A 274 26.58 -15.80 -30.43
N ALA A 275 26.23 -15.16 -29.30
CA ALA A 275 27.21 -14.36 -28.56
C ALA A 275 28.37 -15.24 -28.03
N PRO A 276 29.62 -14.74 -28.03
CA PRO A 276 30.76 -15.50 -27.55
C PRO A 276 30.55 -15.94 -26.11
N GLN A 277 31.00 -17.16 -25.80
CA GLN A 277 30.95 -17.65 -24.43
C GLN A 277 31.83 -16.74 -23.56
N GLN A 278 31.26 -16.21 -22.48
CA GLN A 278 32.08 -15.49 -21.52
C GLN A 278 33.11 -16.45 -20.95
N PRO A 279 34.38 -16.04 -20.82
CA PRO A 279 35.40 -16.88 -20.22
C PRO A 279 34.86 -17.33 -18.87
N LYS A 280 34.84 -18.65 -18.65
CA LYS A 280 34.52 -19.19 -17.32
C LYS A 280 35.53 -18.55 -16.38
N LEU A 281 35.06 -17.68 -15.48
CA LEU A 281 35.88 -17.24 -14.37
C LEU A 281 36.49 -18.51 -13.77
N PRO A 282 37.81 -18.55 -13.55
CA PRO A 282 38.42 -19.71 -12.92
C PRO A 282 37.61 -20.02 -11.66
N PRO A 283 37.36 -21.31 -11.37
CA PRO A 283 36.68 -21.67 -10.13
C PRO A 283 37.37 -20.91 -9.00
N ILE A 284 36.58 -20.28 -8.14
CA ILE A 284 37.05 -19.64 -6.90
C ILE A 284 37.51 -20.77 -5.96
N SER A 285 38.58 -21.46 -6.35
CA SER A 285 39.26 -22.49 -5.60
C SER A 285 40.75 -22.19 -5.49
N GLN A 286 41.20 -21.04 -6.00
CA GLN A 286 42.59 -20.58 -5.90
C GLN A 286 42.67 -19.05 -5.78
N ILE A 287 41.82 -18.44 -4.94
CA ILE A 287 42.30 -17.25 -4.23
C ILE A 287 43.44 -17.79 -3.38
N ALA A 288 44.65 -17.31 -3.68
CA ALA A 288 45.85 -17.58 -2.93
C ALA A 288 45.52 -17.72 -1.45
N THR A 289 46.01 -18.79 -0.84
CA THR A 289 46.33 -18.82 0.58
C THR A 289 47.28 -17.66 0.88
N SER A 290 46.78 -16.42 0.88
CA SER A 290 47.19 -15.50 1.91
C SER A 290 46.91 -16.25 3.20
N ALA A 291 47.96 -16.42 4.00
CA ALA A 291 47.88 -17.00 5.33
C ALA A 291 46.98 -16.10 6.20
N VAL A 292 45.68 -16.14 5.95
CA VAL A 292 44.67 -15.63 6.85
C VAL A 292 44.63 -16.67 7.95
N ASP A 293 45.26 -16.31 9.06
CA ASP A 293 45.22 -17.08 10.28
C ASP A 293 43.77 -17.43 10.61
N ASN A 294 43.43 -18.71 10.42
CA ASN A 294 42.07 -19.23 10.64
C ASN A 294 41.62 -19.06 12.10
N GLN A 295 42.53 -18.67 13.01
CA GLN A 295 42.18 -18.30 14.38
C GLN A 295 41.37 -17.00 14.49
N GLN A 296 41.32 -16.14 13.46
CA GLN A 296 40.56 -14.89 13.51
C GLN A 296 39.14 -14.99 12.92
N LEU A 297 38.78 -16.11 12.31
CA LEU A 297 37.42 -16.30 11.79
C LEU A 297 36.48 -16.66 12.93
N ARG A 298 35.62 -15.72 13.33
CA ARG A 298 34.52 -15.87 14.31
C ARG A 298 33.68 -17.15 14.17
N ARG A 299 33.66 -17.74 12.97
CA ARG A 299 32.93 -18.98 12.65
C ARG A 299 33.66 -20.24 13.15
N TYR A 300 34.99 -20.18 13.31
CA TYR A 300 35.82 -21.27 13.81
C TYR A 300 35.60 -21.51 15.31
N ASP A 301 35.47 -20.46 16.11
CA ASP A 301 35.19 -20.57 17.55
C ASP A 301 33.88 -21.29 17.84
N HIS A 302 32.85 -21.04 17.03
CA HIS A 302 31.54 -21.66 17.19
C HIS A 302 31.55 -23.16 16.88
N LEU A 303 32.41 -23.59 15.94
CA LEU A 303 32.61 -25.01 15.59
C LEU A 303 33.47 -25.71 16.64
N ARG A 304 34.50 -25.04 17.17
CA ARG A 304 35.35 -25.56 18.25
C ARG A 304 34.58 -25.75 19.56
N ALA A 305 33.68 -24.82 19.89
CA ALA A 305 32.77 -24.96 21.03
C ALA A 305 31.86 -26.18 20.87
N LYS A 306 31.30 -26.42 19.68
CA LYS A 306 30.47 -27.60 19.40
C LYS A 306 31.26 -28.91 19.48
N ALA A 307 32.50 -28.93 18.98
CA ALA A 307 33.35 -30.11 19.04
C ALA A 307 33.76 -30.49 20.48
N LYS A 308 33.98 -29.50 21.36
CA LYS A 308 34.27 -29.75 22.78
C LYS A 308 33.08 -30.34 23.54
N VAL A 309 31.84 -29.97 23.19
CA VAL A 309 30.65 -30.51 23.86
C VAL A 309 30.46 -32.01 23.56
N ASN A 310 30.81 -32.46 22.36
CA ASN A 310 30.66 -33.88 22.00
C ASN A 310 31.72 -34.79 22.63
N PHE A 311 32.86 -34.25 23.06
CA PHE A 311 33.93 -35.04 23.68
C PHE A 311 33.72 -35.28 25.19
N PHE A 312 32.69 -34.66 25.78
CA PHE A 312 32.37 -34.79 27.21
C PHE A 312 31.23 -35.78 27.50
N PHE A 313 30.68 -36.43 26.45
CA PHE A 313 29.59 -37.39 26.53
C PHE A 313 29.98 -38.80 26.07
N GLN A 314 31.26 -39.15 26.19
CA GLN A 314 31.77 -40.50 25.94
C GLN A 314 32.51 -41.04 27.16
#